data_AF-A0A925BII3-F1
#
_entry.id   AF-A0A925BII3-F1
#
_cell.length_a   1.000
_cell.length_b   1.000
_cell.length_c   1.000
_cell.angle_alpha   90.00
_cell.angle_beta   90.00
_cell.angle_gamma   90.00
#
_symmetry.space_group_name_H-M   'P 1'
#
loop_
_entity.id
_entity.type
_entity.pdbx_description
1 polymer ?
#
loop_
_entity_poly.entity_id
_entity_poly.type
_entity_poly.pdbx_seq_one_letter_code
_entity_poly.pdbx_strand_id
1 'polypeptide(L)' 'MTLTLPGPTPVFEAVGARFETDNYTPLIGEPFHMRLVVEVPAEASVTMPQIPPDWPPFMVQEIREVMVTNYGATTLYEL' A
#
# COMPACT_ATOMS: atom_id res chain seq x y z
N MET A 1 42.68 -20.28 5.73
CA MET A 1 41.32 -20.14 6.30
C MET A 1 40.97 -18.67 6.25
N THR A 2 40.05 -18.29 5.36
CA THR A 2 39.65 -16.89 5.18
C THR A 2 38.36 -16.66 5.97
N LEU A 3 38.40 -15.77 6.95
CA LEU A 3 37.23 -15.34 7.71
C LEU A 3 36.54 -14.23 6.91
N THR A 4 35.41 -14.57 6.30
CA THR A 4 34.53 -13.60 5.63
C THR A 4 33.68 -12.92 6.69
N LEU A 5 33.82 -11.61 6.83
CA LEU A 5 32.92 -10.80 7.66
C LEU A 5 31.52 -10.78 7.02
N PRO A 6 30.43 -10.80 7.80
CA PRO A 6 29.10 -10.60 7.25
C PRO A 6 29.05 -9.23 6.55
N GLY A 7 28.56 -9.22 5.31
CA GLY A 7 28.31 -8.01 4.54
C GLY A 7 27.34 -7.07 5.25
N PRO A 8 27.19 -5.83 4.74
CA PRO A 8 26.33 -4.83 5.36
C PRO A 8 24.91 -5.39 5.55
N THR A 9 24.41 -5.28 6.78
CA THR A 9 23.03 -5.62 7.14
C THR A 9 22.08 -4.82 6.24
N PRO A 10 21.11 -5.45 5.53
CA PRO A 10 20.16 -4.71 4.72
C PRO A 10 19.44 -3.68 5.58
N VAL A 11 19.48 -2.43 5.09
CA VAL A 11 18.88 -1.24 5.67
C VAL A 11 17.36 -1.44 5.69
N PHE A 12 16.70 -1.12 6.80
CA PHE A 12 15.28 -1.39 7.03
C PHE A 12 14.38 -1.04 5.82
N GLU A 13 13.93 -2.12 5.20
CA GLU A 13 12.82 -2.31 4.30
C GLU A 13 11.51 -1.80 4.94
N ALA A 14 11.26 -0.50 4.89
CA ALA A 14 10.05 0.07 5.46
C ALA A 14 8.82 -0.35 4.62
N VAL A 15 7.91 -1.09 5.23
CA VAL A 15 6.56 -1.30 4.70
C VAL A 15 5.74 -0.04 5.01
N GLY A 16 5.26 0.63 3.97
CA GLY A 16 4.40 1.80 4.09
C GLY A 16 3.01 1.48 3.54
N ALA A 17 1.96 1.91 4.24
CA ALA A 17 0.60 1.88 3.71
C ALA A 17 -0.07 3.21 4.02
N ARG A 18 -0.70 3.82 3.01
CA ARG A 18 -1.42 5.08 3.16
C ARG A 18 -2.63 5.12 2.26
N PHE A 19 -3.65 5.85 2.69
CA PHE A 19 -4.77 6.18 1.82
C PHE A 19 -4.58 7.57 1.22
N GLU A 20 -4.72 7.65 -0.10
CA GLU A 20 -4.70 8.90 -0.86
C GLU A 20 -6.09 9.18 -1.43
N THR A 21 -6.40 10.44 -1.70
CA THR A 21 -7.60 10.84 -2.42
C THR A 21 -7.23 11.97 -3.38
N ASP A 22 -7.85 11.98 -4.55
CA ASP A 22 -7.66 13.04 -5.54
C ASP A 22 -8.57 14.25 -5.26
N ASN A 23 -9.39 14.20 -4.19
CA ASN A 23 -10.31 15.27 -3.81
C ASN A 23 -9.63 16.26 -2.86
N TYR A 24 -9.34 17.46 -3.38
CA TYR A 24 -8.72 18.56 -2.63
C TYR A 24 -9.72 19.54 -1.98
N THR A 25 -11.02 19.31 -2.19
CA THR A 25 -12.11 20.12 -1.63
C THR A 25 -12.87 19.35 -0.55
N PRO A 26 -13.37 20.01 0.52
CA PRO A 26 -14.22 19.36 1.51
C PRO A 26 -15.48 18.79 0.88
N LEU A 27 -15.79 17.52 1.17
CA LEU A 27 -16.98 16.83 0.69
C LEU A 27 -17.93 16.65 1.87
N ILE A 28 -19.18 17.09 1.71
CA ILE A 28 -20.20 16.96 2.75
C ILE A 28 -21.31 16.07 2.19
N GLY A 29 -21.34 14.81 2.64
CA GLY A 29 -22.36 13.84 2.21
C GLY A 29 -22.21 13.30 0.79
N GLU A 30 -21.08 13.59 0.13
CA GLU A 30 -20.79 13.11 -1.22
C GLU A 30 -19.85 11.90 -1.19
N PRO A 31 -20.03 10.91 -2.08
CA PRO A 31 -19.07 9.83 -2.26
C PRO A 31 -17.71 10.37 -2.70
N PHE A 32 -16.63 9.72 -2.27
CA PHE A 32 -15.28 10.07 -2.68
C PHE A 32 -14.45 8.83 -2.92
N HIS A 33 -13.45 8.97 -3.77
CA HIS A 33 -12.54 7.88 -4.11
C HIS A 33 -11.33 7.97 -3.21
N MET A 34 -10.97 6.83 -2.63
CA MET A 34 -9.73 6.63 -1.89
C MET A 34 -8.91 5.59 -2.61
N ARG A 35 -7.59 5.78 -2.60
CA ARG A 35 -6.63 4.82 -3.10
C ARG A 35 -5.78 4.31 -1.96
N LEU A 36 -5.77 3.01 -1.71
CA LEU A 36 -4.81 2.43 -0.76
C LEU A 36 -3.50 2.21 -1.50
N VAL A 37 -2.46 2.93 -1.09
CA VAL A 37 -1.12 2.82 -1.65
C VAL A 37 -0.25 2.06 -0.65
N VAL A 38 0.23 0.89 -1.03
CA VAL A 38 1.15 0.06 -0.23
C VAL A 38 2.51 0.00 -0.92
N GLU A 39 3.54 0.41 -0.21
CA GLU A 39 4.94 0.35 -0.61
C GLU A 39 5.64 -0.75 0.19
N VAL A 40 6.15 -1.76 -0.52
CA VAL A 40 6.90 -2.86 0.09
C VAL A 40 8.17 -3.16 -0.70
N PRO A 41 9.15 -3.86 -0.11
CA PRO A 41 10.28 -4.42 -0.85
C PRO A 41 9.81 -5.37 -1.95
N ALA A 42 10.53 -5.41 -3.07
CA ALA A 42 10.15 -6.23 -4.23
C ALA A 42 10.05 -7.73 -3.96
N GLU A 43 10.76 -8.23 -2.95
CA GLU A 43 10.76 -9.66 -2.56
C GLU A 43 9.68 -10.00 -1.51
N ALA A 44 8.94 -8.99 -1.02
CA ALA A 44 7.91 -9.19 0.00
C ALA A 44 6.60 -9.70 -0.60
N SER A 45 5.97 -10.65 0.09
CA SER A 45 4.60 -11.10 -0.23
C SER A 45 3.59 -10.23 0.51
N VAL A 46 2.65 -9.63 -0.23
CA VAL A 46 1.58 -8.78 0.33
C VAL A 46 0.23 -9.47 0.18
N THR A 47 -0.45 -9.68 1.30
CA THR A 47 -1.85 -10.09 1.32
C THR A 47 -2.70 -8.85 1.51
N MET A 48 -3.52 -8.51 0.52
CA MET A 48 -4.41 -7.36 0.62
C MET A 48 -5.51 -7.59 1.66
N PRO A 49 -5.80 -6.60 2.52
CA PRO A 49 -6.89 -6.71 3.45
C PRO A 49 -8.22 -6.76 2.69
N GLN A 50 -9.14 -7.61 3.15
CA GLN A 50 -10.52 -7.56 2.70
C GLN A 50 -11.20 -6.38 3.38
N ILE A 51 -11.57 -5.36 2.61
CA ILE A 51 -12.27 -4.19 3.14
C ILE A 51 -13.77 -4.52 3.26
N PRO A 52 -14.37 -4.47 4.45
CA PRO A 52 -15.79 -4.74 4.60
C PRO A 52 -16.64 -3.62 3.97
N PRO A 53 -17.85 -3.92 3.47
CA PRO A 53 -18.77 -2.91 2.94
C PRO A 53 -19.17 -1.86 4.00
N ASP A 54 -19.28 -2.28 5.25
CA ASP A 54 -19.50 -1.42 6.41
C ASP A 54 -18.15 -1.05 7.06
N TRP A 55 -17.57 0.07 6.63
CA TRP A 55 -16.30 0.56 7.18
C TRP A 55 -16.48 1.93 7.86
N PRO A 56 -17.05 1.97 9.08
CA PRO A 56 -17.36 3.24 9.77
C PRO A 56 -16.13 4.15 9.89
N PRO A 57 -16.26 5.47 9.64
CA PRO A 57 -17.51 6.23 9.44
C PRO A 57 -18.06 6.21 8.00
N PHE A 58 -17.48 5.41 7.12
CA PHE A 58 -17.81 5.36 5.71
C PHE A 58 -18.65 4.13 5.35
N MET A 59 -19.32 4.20 4.20
CA MET A 59 -19.95 3.05 3.56
C MET A 59 -19.25 2.84 2.22
N VAL A 60 -18.67 1.65 2.03
CA VAL A 60 -17.92 1.34 0.82
C VAL A 60 -18.92 0.99 -0.28
N GLN A 61 -18.94 1.81 -1.33
CA GLN A 61 -19.85 1.60 -2.46
C GLN A 61 -19.25 0.64 -3.50
N GLU A 62 -17.94 0.74 -3.72
CA GLU A 62 -17.21 -0.01 -4.74
C GLU A 62 -15.77 -0.23 -4.26
N ILE A 63 -15.22 -1.41 -4.55
CA ILE A 63 -13.79 -1.71 -4.42
C ILE A 63 -13.32 -2.12 -5.81
N ARG A 64 -12.27 -1.47 -6.32
CA ARG A 64 -11.71 -1.75 -7.65
C ARG A 64 -10.65 -2.84 -7.60
N GLU A 65 -10.18 -3.25 -8.78
CA GLU A 65 -9.11 -4.23 -8.90
C GLU A 65 -7.78 -3.64 -8.41
N VAL A 66 -6.96 -4.48 -7.77
CA VAL A 66 -5.62 -4.10 -7.31
C VAL A 66 -4.69 -3.93 -8.52
N MET A 67 -4.07 -2.77 -8.63
CA MET A 67 -2.99 -2.50 -9.58
C MET A 67 -1.64 -2.72 -8.90
N VAL A 68 -0.73 -3.44 -9.56
CA VAL A 68 0.61 -3.72 -9.04
C VAL A 68 1.66 -3.12 -9.96
N THR A 69 2.51 -2.25 -9.42
CA THR A 69 3.60 -1.60 -10.16
C THR A 69 4.94 -1.91 -9.49
N ASN A 70 5.87 -2.52 -10.22
CA ASN A 70 7.20 -2.86 -9.73
C ASN A 70 8.21 -1.76 -10.08
N TYR A 71 8.79 -1.11 -9.07
CA TYR A 71 9.83 -0.09 -9.16
C TYR A 71 11.18 -0.65 -8.70
N GLY A 72 11.71 -1.65 -9.40
CA GLY A 72 13.02 -2.24 -9.11
C GLY A 72 13.05 -2.93 -7.74
N ALA A 73 13.50 -2.22 -6.70
CA ALA A 73 13.60 -2.72 -5.33
C ALA A 73 12.30 -2.58 -4.51
N THR A 74 11.28 -1.91 -5.04
CA THR A 74 10.02 -1.61 -4.35
C THR A 74 8.84 -2.02 -5.22
N THR A 75 7.82 -2.62 -4.62
CA THR A 75 6.54 -2.89 -5.27
C THR A 75 5.48 -1.98 -4.68
N LEU A 76 4.77 -1.29 -5.57
CA LEU A 76 3.63 -0.46 -5.25
C LEU A 76 2.36 -1.25 -5.53
N TYR A 77 1.44 -1.28 -4.57
CA TYR A 77 0.10 -1.79 -4.77
C TYR A 77 -0.90 -0.66 -4.58
N GLU A 78 -1.82 -0.52 -5.53
CA GLU A 78 -2.88 0.49 -5.52
C GLU A 78 -4.25 -0.22 -5.59
N LEU A 79 -5.15 0.13 -4.68
CA LEU A 79 -6.56 -0.32 -4.65
C LEU A 79 -7.49 0.89 -4.69
#